data_AF-A0A7H8KWK3-F1
#
_entry.id   AF-A0A7H8KWK3-F1
#
_cell.length_a   1.000
_cell.length_b   1.000
_cell.length_c   1.000
_cell.angle_alpha   90.00
_cell.angle_beta   90.00
_cell.angle_gamma   90.00
#
_symmetry.space_group_name_H-M   'P 1'
#
loop_
_entity.id
_entity.type
_entity.pdbx_description
1 polymer ?
#
loop_
_entity_poly.entity_id
_entity_poly.type
_entity_poly.pdbx_seq_one_letter_code
_entity_poly.pdbx_strand_id
1 'polypeptide(L)'
;MSNVDWQTVLANIGDIPPERRLYRDTEDIYFGEPVVAGGRMHLGVARLRDRDIQQIDWVHGRIDHLQLEENRSIVDTTVVSFLPYGNIIGVLQGTMSAPRPSAVQRWLNSMDSGLDRDIAVVPLIGRNAREKLKRAEAINFFEVRLRPGPDLLDSDVAGLGDLSRRAHRHNPNALITLTMKIPKQGPFSRGTRRSRGESQLREDVLGFISQYASLVGEGGAVDRAIAHVVLPNGDGDLIEEKINFVSDHITAQRQVMMRRSEGGAPWHEAAVRAITQVATECERELRDAVSAVP
;
A
#
# COMPACT_ATOMS: atom_id res chain seq x y z
N MET A 1 2.79 14.68 -17.71
CA MET A 1 1.78 14.91 -16.65
C MET A 1 1.76 16.35 -16.15
N SER A 2 0.58 16.94 -15.94
CA SER A 2 0.43 18.12 -15.08
C SER A 2 0.66 17.71 -13.62
N ASN A 3 1.51 18.41 -12.90
CA ASN A 3 1.68 18.20 -11.46
C ASN A 3 0.38 18.64 -10.76
N VAL A 4 -0.15 17.78 -9.89
CA VAL A 4 -1.30 18.13 -9.06
C VAL A 4 -0.83 19.10 -7.98
N ASP A 5 -1.51 20.22 -7.83
CA ASP A 5 -1.29 21.13 -6.71
C ASP A 5 -1.96 20.58 -5.46
N TRP A 6 -1.26 19.67 -4.79
CA TRP A 6 -1.74 19.02 -3.57
C TRP A 6 -2.01 20.00 -2.44
N GLN A 7 -1.39 21.18 -2.41
CA GLN A 7 -1.70 22.16 -1.36
C GLN A 7 -3.10 22.71 -1.53
N THR A 8 -3.48 23.07 -2.76
CA THR A 8 -4.86 23.51 -3.06
C THR A 8 -5.88 22.39 -2.84
N VAL A 9 -5.58 21.16 -3.29
CA VAL A 9 -6.45 19.99 -3.10
C VAL A 9 -6.71 19.73 -1.61
N LEU A 10 -5.67 19.77 -0.77
CA LEU A 10 -5.81 19.55 0.68
C LEU A 10 -6.50 20.70 1.39
N ALA A 11 -6.32 21.95 0.94
CA ALA A 11 -7.11 23.08 1.43
C ALA A 11 -8.61 22.87 1.17
N ASN A 12 -8.98 22.50 -0.06
CA ASN A 12 -10.37 22.24 -0.42
C ASN A 12 -10.98 21.13 0.45
N ILE A 13 -10.22 20.05 0.68
CA ILE A 13 -10.63 18.98 1.60
C ILE A 13 -10.79 19.49 3.04
N GLY A 14 -9.94 20.42 3.47
CA GLY A 14 -9.99 21.03 4.80
C GLY A 14 -11.28 21.83 5.04
N ASP A 15 -11.82 22.43 3.97
CA ASP A 15 -13.07 23.18 3.99
C ASP A 15 -14.31 22.26 4.04
N ILE A 16 -14.16 20.96 3.75
CA ILE A 16 -15.24 19.98 3.88
C ILE A 16 -15.53 19.75 5.38
N PRO A 17 -16.80 19.83 5.84
CA PRO A 17 -17.17 19.50 7.22
C PRO A 17 -16.71 18.09 7.62
N PRO A 18 -16.24 17.87 8.86
CA PRO A 18 -15.72 16.58 9.30
C PRO A 18 -16.67 15.40 9.07
N GLU A 19 -17.98 15.61 9.22
CA GLU A 19 -19.00 14.56 9.04
C GLU A 19 -19.08 14.08 7.59
N ARG A 20 -18.72 14.95 6.64
CA ARG A 20 -18.66 14.64 5.20
C ARG A 20 -17.31 14.11 4.75
N ARG A 21 -16.31 14.04 5.64
CA ARG A 21 -15.00 13.44 5.38
C ARG A 21 -14.92 11.95 5.73
N LEU A 22 -16.08 11.32 5.95
CA LEU A 22 -16.21 9.90 6.20
C LEU A 22 -16.44 9.13 4.90
N TYR A 23 -15.68 8.07 4.70
CA TYR A 23 -15.86 7.11 3.62
C TYR A 23 -16.12 5.73 4.21
N ARG A 24 -17.14 5.04 3.75
CA ARG A 24 -17.48 3.68 4.19
C ARG A 24 -17.15 2.69 3.08
N ASP A 25 -16.42 1.65 3.44
CA ASP A 25 -16.00 0.58 2.54
C ASP A 25 -16.30 -0.77 3.18
N THR A 26 -17.38 -1.41 2.74
CA THR A 26 -17.83 -2.74 3.20
C THR A 26 -18.00 -2.83 4.73
N GLU A 27 -16.92 -3.08 5.48
CA GLU A 27 -16.88 -3.21 6.94
C GLU A 27 -16.12 -2.06 7.62
N ASP A 28 -15.38 -1.26 6.86
CA ASP A 28 -14.50 -0.22 7.38
C ASP A 28 -15.06 1.19 7.20
N ILE A 29 -14.71 2.05 8.17
CA ILE A 29 -14.98 3.49 8.08
C ILE A 29 -13.65 4.22 8.12
N TYR A 30 -13.45 5.05 7.12
CA TYR A 30 -12.26 5.89 6.96
C TYR A 30 -12.61 7.35 7.18
N PHE A 31 -11.72 8.06 7.87
CA PHE A 31 -11.77 9.50 8.06
C PHE A 31 -10.43 10.11 7.65
N GLY A 32 -10.44 11.22 6.91
CA GLY A 32 -9.20 11.91 6.56
C GLY A 32 -9.18 13.36 7.02
N GLU A 33 -7.99 13.81 7.37
CA GLU A 33 -7.74 15.13 7.91
C GLU A 33 -6.48 15.73 7.26
N PRO A 34 -6.60 16.87 6.57
CA PRO A 34 -5.45 17.67 6.19
C PRO A 34 -4.73 18.15 7.44
N VAL A 35 -3.42 17.91 7.52
CA VAL A 35 -2.58 18.32 8.65
C VAL A 35 -1.46 19.22 8.16
N VAL A 36 -1.11 20.25 8.92
CA VAL A 36 0.00 21.14 8.58
C VAL A 36 1.24 20.72 9.35
N ALA A 37 2.33 20.44 8.63
CA ALA A 37 3.63 20.16 9.22
C ALA A 37 4.74 20.71 8.33
N GLY A 38 5.78 21.31 8.93
CA GLY A 38 6.89 21.90 8.15
C GLY A 38 6.44 23.01 7.18
N GLY A 39 5.35 23.72 7.50
CA GLY A 39 4.80 24.79 6.66
C GLY A 39 4.06 24.32 5.41
N ARG A 40 3.74 23.02 5.29
CA ARG A 40 3.00 22.45 4.16
C ARG A 40 1.86 21.56 4.67
N MET A 41 0.83 21.41 3.85
CA MET A 41 -0.25 20.48 4.08
C MET A 41 0.13 19.06 3.66
N HIS A 42 -0.24 18.13 4.53
CA HIS A 42 -0.12 16.69 4.42
C HIS A 42 -1.47 16.07 4.77
N LEU A 43 -1.59 14.74 4.73
CA LEU A 43 -2.85 14.06 5.00
C LEU A 43 -2.67 12.99 6.07
N GLY A 44 -3.49 13.02 7.11
CA GLY A 44 -3.75 11.88 7.98
C GLY A 44 -5.00 11.15 7.50
N VAL A 45 -4.93 9.84 7.33
CA VAL A 45 -6.11 8.99 7.09
C VAL A 45 -6.21 7.98 8.21
N ALA A 46 -7.36 7.92 8.85
CA ALA A 46 -7.71 7.09 9.98
C ALA A 46 -8.70 6.00 9.55
N ARG A 47 -8.48 4.76 10.00
CA ARG A 47 -9.50 3.70 10.03
C ARG A 47 -10.10 3.68 11.43
N LEU A 48 -11.42 3.82 11.53
CA LEU A 48 -12.12 3.72 12.81
C LEU A 48 -12.12 2.26 13.24
N ARG A 49 -11.67 1.99 14.47
CA ARG A 49 -11.80 0.66 15.06
C ARG A 49 -13.17 0.48 15.65
N ASP A 50 -13.73 -0.72 15.45
CA ASP A 50 -14.93 -1.11 16.16
C ASP A 50 -14.64 -1.28 17.66
N ARG A 51 -15.66 -1.08 18.50
CA ARG A 51 -15.57 -0.71 19.93
C ARG A 51 -14.97 -1.75 20.90
N ASP A 52 -14.27 -2.77 20.41
CA ASP A 52 -13.78 -3.91 21.20
C ASP A 52 -12.34 -3.76 21.71
N ILE A 53 -11.92 -2.53 22.04
CA ILE A 53 -10.61 -2.35 22.69
C ILE A 53 -10.75 -2.63 24.17
N GLN A 54 -9.94 -3.57 24.66
CA GLN A 54 -9.88 -3.94 26.06
C GLN A 54 -8.76 -3.18 26.77
N GLN A 55 -9.02 -2.80 28.02
CA GLN A 55 -8.06 -2.18 28.93
C GLN A 55 -7.90 -3.06 30.18
N ILE A 56 -6.71 -3.04 30.78
CA ILE A 56 -6.46 -3.72 32.05
C ILE A 56 -6.58 -2.69 33.16
N ASP A 57 -7.57 -2.87 34.02
CA ASP A 57 -7.62 -2.19 35.31
C ASP A 57 -6.65 -2.89 36.26
N TRP A 58 -5.47 -2.31 36.44
CA TRP A 58 -4.43 -2.83 37.35
C TRP A 58 -4.82 -2.71 38.83
N VAL A 59 -5.78 -1.84 39.17
CA VAL A 59 -6.25 -1.66 40.54
C VAL A 59 -7.18 -2.79 40.93
N HIS A 60 -8.09 -3.18 40.04
CA HIS A 60 -9.06 -4.24 40.30
C HIS A 60 -8.67 -5.60 39.70
N GLY A 61 -7.58 -5.66 38.95
CA GLY A 61 -7.06 -6.87 38.30
C GLY A 61 -8.02 -7.42 37.24
N ARG A 62 -8.72 -6.54 36.52
CA ARG A 62 -9.75 -6.93 35.54
C ARG A 62 -9.41 -6.44 34.14
N ILE A 63 -9.87 -7.20 33.16
CA ILE A 63 -9.88 -6.79 31.75
C ILE A 63 -11.28 -6.24 31.50
N ASP A 64 -11.37 -4.96 31.21
CA ASP A 64 -12.62 -4.26 30.93
C ASP A 64 -12.59 -3.67 29.51
N HIS A 65 -13.75 -3.32 28.98
CA HIS A 65 -13.81 -2.58 27.71
C HIS A 65 -13.41 -1.12 27.93
N LEU A 66 -12.63 -0.57 27.00
CA LEU A 66 -12.26 0.84 27.00
C LEU A 66 -13.51 1.68 26.69
N GLN A 67 -14.05 2.34 27.71
CA GLN A 67 -15.14 3.28 27.55
C GLN A 67 -14.57 4.63 27.11
N LEU A 68 -14.90 5.03 25.88
CA LEU A 68 -14.57 6.36 25.35
C LEU A 68 -15.70 7.33 25.68
N GLU A 69 -15.36 8.61 25.85
CA GLU A 69 -16.34 9.70 25.92
C GLU A 69 -17.21 9.75 24.66
N GLU A 70 -18.43 10.28 24.79
CA GLU A 70 -19.29 10.58 23.65
C GLU A 70 -18.51 11.45 22.63
N ASN A 71 -18.52 11.05 21.35
CA ASN A 71 -17.78 11.65 20.23
C ASN A 71 -16.27 11.36 20.14
N ARG A 72 -15.73 10.39 20.89
CA ARG A 72 -14.36 9.88 20.66
C ARG A 72 -14.37 8.50 20.02
N SER A 73 -13.42 8.26 19.13
CA SER A 73 -13.20 6.95 18.48
C SER A 73 -11.72 6.61 18.51
N ILE A 74 -11.40 5.33 18.66
CA ILE A 74 -10.03 4.87 18.51
C ILE A 74 -9.80 4.58 17.04
N VAL A 75 -8.66 5.04 16.55
CA VAL A 75 -8.32 4.95 15.13
C VAL A 75 -6.93 4.39 14.93
N ASP A 76 -6.74 3.66 13.85
CA ASP A 76 -5.42 3.43 13.28
C ASP A 76 -5.15 4.45 12.19
N THR A 77 -3.99 5.11 12.24
CA THR A 77 -3.70 6.24 11.35
C THR A 77 -2.53 5.95 10.41
N THR A 78 -2.71 6.35 9.16
CA THR A 78 -1.69 6.43 8.13
C THR A 78 -1.43 7.90 7.80
N VAL A 79 -0.17 8.30 7.80
CA VAL A 79 0.25 9.66 7.44
C VAL A 79 0.82 9.64 6.02
N VAL A 80 0.36 10.58 5.19
CA VAL A 80 0.77 10.75 3.81
C VAL A 80 1.41 12.10 3.64
N SER A 81 2.66 12.11 3.22
CA SER A 81 3.42 13.33 2.91
C SER A 81 3.54 13.51 1.40
N PHE A 82 3.01 14.62 0.89
CA PHE A 82 3.14 15.02 -0.52
C PHE A 82 4.50 15.67 -0.74
N LEU A 83 5.38 14.97 -1.46
CA LEU A 83 6.78 15.36 -1.61
C LEU A 83 6.95 16.41 -2.72
N PRO A 84 8.04 17.21 -2.69
CA PRO A 84 8.28 18.25 -3.71
C PRO A 84 8.66 17.70 -5.10
N TYR A 85 8.69 16.38 -5.27
CA TYR A 85 9.14 15.72 -6.50
C TYR A 85 8.00 15.47 -7.49
N GLY A 86 6.98 16.32 -7.54
CA GLY A 86 5.78 16.13 -8.39
C GLY A 86 4.74 15.23 -7.72
N ASN A 87 4.19 14.25 -8.43
CA ASN A 87 3.13 13.36 -7.93
C ASN A 87 3.68 12.17 -7.10
N ILE A 88 4.71 12.38 -6.27
CA ILE A 88 5.21 11.38 -5.33
C ILE A 88 4.67 11.67 -3.93
N ILE A 89 4.15 10.63 -3.30
CA ILE A 89 3.82 10.63 -1.88
C ILE A 89 4.74 9.68 -1.11
N GLY A 90 5.09 10.06 0.11
CA GLY A 90 5.59 9.13 1.11
C GLY A 90 4.47 8.76 2.08
N VAL A 91 4.48 7.52 2.55
CA VAL A 91 3.41 6.97 3.40
C VAL A 91 4.03 6.32 4.63
N LEU A 92 3.51 6.63 5.82
CA LEU A 92 3.86 5.99 7.07
C LEU A 92 2.60 5.45 7.75
N GLN A 93 2.50 4.13 7.87
CA GLN A 93 1.41 3.47 8.57
C GLN A 93 1.76 3.33 10.06
N GLY A 94 0.87 3.77 10.96
CA GLY A 94 1.11 3.67 12.40
C GLY A 94 0.99 2.24 12.94
N THR A 95 0.16 1.41 12.31
CA THR A 95 -0.04 0.00 12.64
C THR A 95 -0.29 -0.80 11.36
N MET A 96 -0.27 -2.13 11.43
CA MET A 96 -0.60 -2.99 10.27
C MET A 96 -2.06 -2.89 9.84
N SER A 97 -2.95 -2.51 10.75
CA SER A 97 -4.39 -2.33 10.52
C SER A 97 -4.74 -0.92 10.03
N ALA A 98 -3.77 0.00 9.99
CA ALA A 98 -3.95 1.36 9.50
C ALA A 98 -4.26 1.39 7.99
N PRO A 99 -4.97 2.43 7.49
CA PRO A 99 -5.36 2.54 6.09
C PRO A 99 -4.19 2.31 5.13
N ARG A 100 -4.39 1.42 4.16
CA ARG A 100 -3.41 1.15 3.10
C ARG A 100 -3.42 2.26 2.04
N PRO A 101 -2.38 2.38 1.21
CA PRO A 101 -2.39 3.33 0.09
C PRO A 101 -3.62 3.22 -0.82
N SER A 102 -4.14 2.01 -1.05
CA SER A 102 -5.39 1.78 -1.78
C SER A 102 -6.62 2.32 -1.07
N ALA A 103 -6.70 2.22 0.26
CA ALA A 103 -7.77 2.82 1.05
C ALA A 103 -7.67 4.35 1.05
N VAL A 104 -6.45 4.90 1.13
CA VAL A 104 -6.19 6.34 0.98
C VAL A 104 -6.65 6.83 -0.40
N GLN A 105 -6.35 6.10 -1.47
CA GLN A 105 -6.81 6.43 -2.83
C GLN A 105 -8.34 6.47 -2.90
N ARG A 106 -9.02 5.43 -2.42
CA ARG A 106 -10.48 5.36 -2.43
C ARG A 106 -11.11 6.49 -1.61
N TRP A 107 -10.55 6.77 -0.44
CA TRP A 107 -10.96 7.91 0.37
C TRP A 107 -10.78 9.23 -0.39
N LEU A 108 -9.60 9.50 -0.96
CA LEU A 108 -9.33 10.73 -1.74
C LEU A 108 -10.27 10.89 -2.94
N ASN A 109 -10.53 9.82 -3.68
CA ASN A 109 -11.46 9.83 -4.83
C ASN A 109 -12.92 10.04 -4.40
N SER A 110 -13.28 9.68 -3.17
CA SER A 110 -14.62 9.92 -2.62
C SER A 110 -14.84 11.34 -2.11
N MET A 111 -13.75 12.11 -1.92
CA MET A 111 -13.83 13.49 -1.44
C MET A 111 -14.02 14.45 -2.61
N ASP A 112 -14.83 15.49 -2.39
CA ASP A 112 -14.97 16.61 -3.31
C ASP A 112 -13.75 17.55 -3.22
N SER A 113 -12.61 17.02 -3.67
CA SER A 113 -11.28 17.62 -3.49
C SER A 113 -10.94 18.68 -4.55
N GLY A 114 -11.84 18.90 -5.52
CA GLY A 114 -11.65 19.80 -6.65
C GLY A 114 -10.82 19.21 -7.81
N LEU A 115 -10.50 17.92 -7.76
CA LEU A 115 -9.88 17.20 -8.87
C LEU A 115 -10.92 16.85 -9.95
N ASP A 116 -10.56 16.98 -11.22
CA ASP A 116 -11.41 16.67 -12.37
C ASP A 116 -11.45 15.18 -12.72
N ARG A 117 -10.56 14.39 -12.09
CA ARG A 117 -10.34 12.97 -12.37
C ARG A 117 -9.96 12.21 -11.11
N ASP A 118 -10.32 10.93 -11.09
CA ASP A 118 -9.85 10.00 -10.08
C ASP A 118 -8.33 9.87 -10.11
N ILE A 119 -7.75 9.79 -8.92
CA ILE A 119 -6.33 9.50 -8.76
C ILE A 119 -6.12 7.99 -8.65
N ALA A 120 -4.95 7.55 -9.11
CA ALA A 120 -4.43 6.22 -8.88
C ALA A 120 -3.13 6.32 -8.06
N VAL A 121 -3.11 5.68 -6.91
CA VAL A 121 -1.92 5.53 -6.08
C VAL A 121 -1.26 4.22 -6.48
N VAL A 122 -0.12 4.34 -7.12
CA VAL A 122 0.69 3.20 -7.55
C VAL A 122 2.02 3.20 -6.81
N PRO A 123 2.55 2.01 -6.48
CA PRO A 123 3.84 1.94 -5.83
C PRO A 123 4.96 2.35 -6.78
N LEU A 124 6.00 2.94 -6.19
CA LEU A 124 7.13 3.45 -6.94
C LEU A 124 8.11 2.33 -7.28
N ILE A 125 7.91 1.70 -8.44
CA ILE A 125 8.77 0.63 -8.94
C ILE A 125 10.03 1.20 -9.60
N GLY A 126 11.19 0.62 -9.30
CA GLY A 126 12.44 0.92 -9.98
C GLY A 126 12.33 0.81 -11.51
N ARG A 127 13.07 1.66 -12.22
CA ARG A 127 13.01 1.81 -13.68
C ARG A 127 13.10 0.47 -14.44
N ASN A 128 14.03 -0.39 -14.03
CA ASN A 128 14.26 -1.70 -14.67
C ASN A 128 13.03 -2.61 -14.60
N ALA A 129 12.50 -2.85 -13.41
CA ALA A 129 11.31 -3.69 -13.23
C ALA A 129 10.09 -3.11 -13.95
N ARG A 130 9.96 -1.78 -13.98
CA ARG A 130 8.90 -1.10 -14.72
C ARG A 130 9.02 -1.27 -16.23
N GLU A 131 10.20 -1.10 -16.80
CA GLU A 131 10.44 -1.28 -18.23
C GLU A 131 10.15 -2.73 -18.67
N LYS A 132 10.56 -3.70 -17.85
CA LYS A 132 10.22 -5.12 -18.05
C LYS A 132 8.72 -5.37 -17.98
N LEU A 133 8.02 -4.86 -16.97
CA LEU A 133 6.55 -4.99 -16.87
C LEU A 133 5.82 -4.34 -18.05
N LYS A 134 6.26 -3.17 -18.52
CA LYS A 134 5.65 -2.48 -19.67
C LYS A 134 5.84 -3.24 -20.99
N ARG A 135 7.00 -3.89 -21.16
CA ARG A 135 7.33 -4.66 -22.36
C ARG A 135 6.86 -6.11 -22.31
N ALA A 136 6.41 -6.58 -21.16
CA ALA A 136 5.96 -7.95 -20.97
C ALA A 136 4.73 -8.25 -21.83
N GLU A 137 4.88 -9.19 -22.75
CA GLU A 137 3.77 -9.75 -23.52
C GLU A 137 2.91 -10.67 -22.64
N ALA A 138 3.55 -11.40 -21.72
CA ALA A 138 2.89 -12.34 -20.83
C ALA A 138 3.60 -12.45 -19.47
N ILE A 139 2.85 -12.87 -18.45
CA ILE A 139 3.40 -13.40 -17.19
C ILE A 139 2.99 -14.86 -17.10
N ASN A 140 3.95 -15.76 -16.90
CA ASN A 140 3.70 -17.20 -16.85
C ASN A 140 3.91 -17.80 -15.44
N PHE A 141 4.53 -17.04 -14.55
CA PHE A 141 4.86 -17.45 -13.19
C PHE A 141 4.85 -16.23 -12.27
N PHE A 142 4.21 -16.39 -11.12
CA PHE A 142 4.24 -15.44 -10.04
C PHE A 142 4.34 -16.17 -8.70
N GLU A 143 5.25 -15.76 -7.84
CA GLU A 143 5.45 -16.30 -6.50
C GLU A 143 5.46 -15.16 -5.49
N VAL A 144 4.65 -15.29 -4.44
CA VAL A 144 4.64 -14.38 -3.30
C VAL A 144 4.81 -15.18 -2.02
N ARG A 145 5.68 -14.70 -1.12
CA ARG A 145 5.81 -15.22 0.24
C ARG A 145 5.40 -14.15 1.23
N LEU A 146 4.49 -14.53 2.11
CA LEU A 146 3.85 -13.64 3.05
C LEU A 146 3.82 -14.22 4.47
N ARG A 147 3.99 -13.34 5.45
CA ARG A 147 3.74 -13.59 6.87
C ARG A 147 2.25 -13.37 7.14
N PRO A 148 1.51 -14.37 7.64
CA PRO A 148 0.09 -14.23 7.88
C PRO A 148 -0.17 -13.18 8.95
N GLY A 149 -1.13 -12.31 8.68
CA GLY A 149 -1.59 -11.26 9.59
C GLY A 149 -3.11 -11.12 9.51
N PRO A 150 -3.76 -10.61 10.57
CA PRO A 150 -5.22 -10.57 10.69
C PRO A 150 -5.89 -9.80 9.54
N ASP A 151 -5.24 -8.74 9.03
CA ASP A 151 -5.75 -7.89 7.96
C ASP A 151 -5.07 -8.16 6.60
N LEU A 152 -4.16 -9.13 6.48
CA LEU A 152 -3.28 -9.21 5.30
C LEU A 152 -4.05 -9.48 4.00
N LEU A 153 -5.06 -10.34 4.02
CA LEU A 153 -5.90 -10.66 2.88
C LEU A 153 -7.33 -10.26 3.21
N ASP A 154 -7.94 -9.43 2.36
CA ASP A 154 -9.35 -9.06 2.50
C ASP A 154 -10.24 -10.31 2.51
N SER A 155 -11.32 -10.25 3.29
CA SER A 155 -12.34 -11.31 3.40
C SER A 155 -12.95 -11.70 2.04
N ASP A 156 -12.85 -10.84 1.04
CA ASP A 156 -13.33 -11.05 -0.32
C ASP A 156 -12.59 -12.17 -1.08
N VAL A 157 -11.38 -12.56 -0.64
CA VAL A 157 -10.69 -13.72 -1.21
C VAL A 157 -11.13 -14.98 -0.46
N ALA A 158 -12.28 -15.52 -0.87
CA ALA A 158 -12.91 -16.70 -0.27
C ALA A 158 -11.90 -17.83 0.00
N GLY A 159 -11.71 -18.16 1.29
CA GLY A 159 -10.86 -19.25 1.78
C GLY A 159 -9.40 -18.89 2.09
N LEU A 160 -8.77 -17.96 1.34
CA LEU A 160 -7.36 -17.58 1.61
C LEU A 160 -7.22 -16.61 2.80
N GLY A 161 -8.17 -15.68 2.96
CA GLY A 161 -8.22 -14.81 4.15
C GLY A 161 -8.40 -15.62 5.43
N ASP A 162 -9.28 -16.62 5.42
CA ASP A 162 -9.49 -17.54 6.54
C ASP A 162 -8.27 -18.41 6.82
N LEU A 163 -7.60 -18.90 5.77
CA LEU A 163 -6.35 -19.64 5.90
C LEU A 163 -5.27 -18.78 6.57
N SER A 164 -5.10 -17.54 6.14
CA SER A 164 -4.15 -16.59 6.73
C SER A 164 -4.48 -16.32 8.20
N ARG A 165 -5.73 -16.01 8.53
CA ARG A 165 -6.16 -15.76 9.93
C ARG A 165 -5.98 -16.97 10.83
N ARG A 166 -6.26 -18.18 10.34
CA ARG A 166 -6.04 -19.43 11.09
C ARG A 166 -4.54 -19.72 11.24
N ALA A 167 -3.76 -19.54 10.19
CA ALA A 167 -2.31 -19.71 10.23
C ALA A 167 -1.67 -18.75 11.24
N HIS A 168 -2.05 -17.47 11.24
CA HIS A 168 -1.56 -16.49 12.22
C HIS A 168 -1.89 -16.90 13.66
N ARG A 169 -3.14 -17.32 13.93
CA ARG A 169 -3.58 -17.72 15.28
C ARG A 169 -2.86 -18.96 15.81
N HIS A 170 -2.59 -19.95 14.95
CA HIS A 170 -1.97 -21.21 15.38
C HIS A 170 -0.45 -21.18 15.29
N ASN A 171 0.11 -20.43 14.36
CA ASN A 171 1.54 -20.30 14.16
C ASN A 171 1.87 -18.89 13.62
N PRO A 172 2.08 -17.90 14.51
CA PRO A 172 2.35 -16.53 14.10
C PRO A 172 3.66 -16.37 13.31
N ASN A 173 4.55 -17.39 13.37
CA ASN A 173 5.80 -17.42 12.62
C ASN A 173 5.70 -18.20 11.30
N ALA A 174 4.51 -18.67 10.92
CA ALA A 174 4.32 -19.36 9.66
C ALA A 174 4.64 -18.44 8.47
N LEU A 175 5.15 -19.02 7.40
CA LEU A 175 5.32 -18.35 6.11
C LEU A 175 4.43 -19.04 5.10
N ILE A 176 3.57 -18.27 4.43
CA ILE A 176 2.70 -18.76 3.37
C ILE A 176 3.36 -18.39 2.04
N THR A 177 3.54 -19.37 1.15
CA THR A 177 3.99 -19.13 -0.22
C THR A 177 2.85 -19.42 -1.17
N LEU A 178 2.46 -18.41 -1.96
CA LEU A 178 1.49 -18.53 -3.04
C LEU A 178 2.24 -18.55 -4.37
N THR A 179 2.03 -19.60 -5.16
CA THR A 179 2.63 -19.75 -6.48
C THR A 179 1.53 -19.91 -7.52
N MET A 180 1.51 -19.00 -8.49
CA MET A 180 0.66 -19.08 -9.67
C MET A 180 1.53 -19.38 -10.88
N LYS A 181 1.22 -20.46 -11.60
CA LYS A 181 2.00 -20.89 -12.76
C LYS A 181 1.08 -21.32 -13.88
N ILE A 182 1.35 -20.81 -15.08
CA ILE A 182 0.68 -21.24 -16.29
C ILE A 182 1.54 -22.34 -16.93
N PRO A 183 1.06 -23.59 -17.01
CA PRO A 183 1.85 -24.69 -17.52
C PRO A 183 2.21 -24.48 -19.00
N LYS A 184 3.47 -24.75 -19.34
CA LYS A 184 3.94 -24.81 -20.74
C LYS A 184 3.28 -26.04 -21.38
N GLN A 185 2.19 -25.87 -22.12
CA GLN A 185 1.64 -26.97 -22.93
C GLN A 185 2.54 -27.22 -24.15
N GLY A 186 2.56 -28.48 -24.61
CA GLY A 186 3.41 -28.94 -25.72
C GLY A 186 3.20 -28.17 -27.03
N PRO A 187 4.06 -28.40 -28.04
CA PRO A 187 4.20 -27.58 -29.25
C PRO A 187 2.91 -27.40 -30.09
N PHE A 188 1.87 -28.22 -29.85
CA PHE A 188 0.62 -28.23 -30.61
C PHE A 188 -0.56 -27.51 -29.93
N SER A 189 -0.37 -26.90 -28.74
CA SER A 189 -1.44 -26.20 -28.03
C SER A 189 -1.04 -24.77 -27.65
N ARG A 190 -0.95 -23.89 -28.66
CA ARG A 190 -1.13 -22.43 -28.45
C ARG A 190 -2.62 -22.11 -28.52
N GLY A 191 -3.38 -22.62 -27.55
CA GLY A 191 -4.80 -22.33 -27.46
C GLY A 191 -5.06 -20.92 -26.95
N THR A 192 -6.11 -20.27 -27.45
CA THR A 192 -6.65 -18.99 -26.93
C THR A 192 -6.83 -18.97 -25.41
N ARG A 193 -7.06 -20.13 -24.77
CA ARG A 193 -7.13 -20.29 -23.31
C ARG A 193 -5.82 -19.93 -22.59
N ARG A 194 -4.66 -20.24 -23.18
CA ARG A 194 -3.36 -19.95 -22.57
C ARG A 194 -3.07 -18.45 -22.58
N SER A 195 -3.24 -17.81 -23.74
CA SER A 195 -3.07 -16.36 -23.87
C SER A 195 -3.99 -15.57 -22.93
N ARG A 196 -5.24 -16.03 -22.75
CA ARG A 196 -6.15 -15.47 -21.73
C ARG A 196 -5.61 -15.66 -20.31
N GLY A 197 -5.15 -16.85 -19.96
CA GLY A 197 -4.54 -17.09 -18.66
C GLY A 197 -3.32 -16.20 -18.39
N GLU A 198 -2.44 -16.05 -19.39
CA GLU A 198 -1.23 -15.21 -19.31
C GLU A 198 -1.58 -13.73 -19.15
N SER A 199 -2.63 -13.28 -19.83
CA SER A 199 -3.14 -11.91 -19.70
C SER A 199 -3.79 -11.68 -18.33
N GLN A 200 -4.61 -12.63 -17.86
CA GLN A 200 -5.24 -12.55 -16.54
C GLN A 200 -4.20 -12.53 -15.43
N LEU A 201 -3.21 -13.43 -15.47
CA LEU A 201 -2.14 -13.46 -14.48
C LEU A 201 -1.33 -12.15 -14.48
N ARG A 202 -1.14 -11.53 -15.64
CA ARG A 202 -0.50 -10.22 -15.72
C ARG A 202 -1.32 -9.15 -15.00
N GLU A 203 -2.64 -9.12 -15.21
CA GLU A 203 -3.55 -8.20 -14.52
C GLU A 203 -3.57 -8.46 -13.01
N ASP A 204 -3.63 -9.72 -12.58
CA ASP A 204 -3.61 -10.11 -11.18
C ASP A 204 -2.30 -9.68 -10.49
N VAL A 205 -1.16 -9.79 -11.16
CA VAL A 205 0.14 -9.33 -10.63
C VAL A 205 0.19 -7.82 -10.49
N LEU A 206 -0.32 -7.07 -11.47
CA LEU A 206 -0.41 -5.60 -11.37
C LEU A 206 -1.36 -5.18 -10.25
N GLY A 207 -2.49 -5.86 -10.10
CA GLY A 207 -3.43 -5.67 -9.00
C GLY A 207 -2.78 -5.95 -7.65
N PHE A 208 -2.09 -7.09 -7.51
CA PHE A 208 -1.34 -7.43 -6.30
C PHE A 208 -0.31 -6.36 -5.95
N ILE A 209 0.49 -5.92 -6.92
CA ILE A 209 1.49 -4.86 -6.70
C ILE A 209 0.80 -3.59 -6.23
N SER A 210 -0.28 -3.15 -6.87
CA SER A 210 -0.98 -1.93 -6.47
C SER A 210 -1.50 -1.97 -5.02
N GLN A 211 -1.94 -3.14 -4.55
CA GLN A 211 -2.53 -3.30 -3.22
C GLN A 211 -1.50 -3.60 -2.13
N TYR A 212 -0.51 -4.43 -2.42
CA TYR A 212 0.37 -5.04 -1.43
C TYR A 212 1.82 -4.59 -1.52
N ALA A 213 2.18 -3.74 -2.49
CA ALA A 213 3.52 -3.19 -2.62
C ALA A 213 4.05 -2.56 -1.33
N SER A 214 3.20 -1.86 -0.57
CA SER A 214 3.59 -1.25 0.71
C SER A 214 3.93 -2.28 1.80
N LEU A 215 3.74 -3.57 1.53
CA LEU A 215 4.10 -4.67 2.40
C LEU A 215 5.32 -5.45 1.88
N VAL A 216 5.77 -5.16 0.66
CA VAL A 216 6.90 -5.83 -0.01
C VAL A 216 8.21 -5.16 0.40
N GLY A 217 9.06 -5.89 1.12
CA GLY A 217 10.40 -5.41 1.50
C GLY A 217 10.94 -5.99 2.80
N GLU A 218 12.11 -5.51 3.21
CA GLU A 218 12.78 -5.98 4.43
C GLU A 218 12.00 -5.57 5.68
N GLY A 219 11.49 -6.56 6.42
CA GLY A 219 10.60 -6.34 7.56
C GLY A 219 9.13 -6.12 7.22
N GLY A 220 8.77 -6.12 5.92
CA GLY A 220 7.39 -6.13 5.47
C GLY A 220 6.68 -7.47 5.71
N ALA A 221 5.35 -7.48 5.51
CA ALA A 221 4.58 -8.73 5.56
C ALA A 221 4.86 -9.62 4.34
N VAL A 222 5.39 -9.07 3.25
CA VAL A 222 5.80 -9.79 2.04
C VAL A 222 7.32 -9.73 1.91
N ASP A 223 7.99 -10.84 2.17
CA ASP A 223 9.46 -10.94 2.11
C ASP A 223 9.98 -11.49 0.77
N ARG A 224 9.07 -11.93 -0.11
CA ARG A 224 9.38 -12.38 -1.47
C ARG A 224 8.21 -12.12 -2.42
N ALA A 225 8.51 -11.54 -3.57
CA ALA A 225 7.57 -11.38 -4.67
C ALA A 225 8.35 -11.44 -6.00
N ILE A 226 8.09 -12.46 -6.81
CA ILE A 226 8.84 -12.76 -8.03
C ILE A 226 7.85 -12.99 -9.17
N ALA A 227 8.05 -12.33 -10.31
CA ALA A 227 7.36 -12.63 -11.56
C ALA A 227 8.35 -13.09 -12.63
N HIS A 228 7.94 -14.03 -13.47
CA HIS A 228 8.63 -14.30 -14.73
C HIS A 228 7.82 -13.70 -15.87
N VAL A 229 8.42 -12.75 -16.55
CA VAL A 229 7.85 -12.04 -17.69
C VAL A 229 8.39 -12.60 -18.99
N VAL A 230 7.55 -12.68 -20.00
CA VAL A 230 7.95 -13.02 -21.37
C VAL A 230 8.04 -11.71 -22.16
N LEU A 231 9.22 -11.45 -22.72
CA LEU A 231 9.53 -10.23 -23.46
C LEU A 231 9.83 -10.57 -24.92
N PRO A 232 9.38 -9.73 -25.88
CA PRO A 232 9.83 -9.84 -27.26
C PRO A 232 11.28 -9.36 -27.39
N ASN A 233 12.11 -10.15 -28.05
CA ASN A 233 13.45 -9.79 -28.48
C ASN A 233 13.40 -9.09 -29.85
N GLY A 234 14.42 -8.32 -30.19
CA GLY A 234 14.51 -7.56 -31.45
C GLY A 234 14.38 -8.41 -32.72
N ASP A 235 14.68 -9.70 -32.63
CA ASP A 235 14.60 -10.67 -33.73
C ASP A 235 13.24 -11.41 -33.80
N GLY A 236 12.29 -11.07 -32.94
CA GLY A 236 10.97 -11.71 -32.85
C GLY A 236 10.89 -12.95 -31.94
N ASP A 237 12.03 -13.39 -31.39
CA ASP A 237 12.08 -14.44 -30.38
C ASP A 237 11.56 -13.95 -29.02
N LEU A 238 11.03 -14.85 -28.20
CA LEU A 238 10.54 -14.54 -26.85
C LEU A 238 11.58 -14.96 -25.80
N ILE A 239 11.98 -14.03 -24.93
CA ILE A 239 12.87 -14.29 -23.80
C ILE A 239 12.08 -14.28 -22.48
N GLU A 240 12.42 -15.18 -21.58
CA GLU A 240 11.86 -15.24 -20.22
C GLU A 240 12.80 -14.51 -19.27
N GLU A 241 12.33 -13.46 -18.62
CA GLU A 241 13.08 -12.69 -17.65
C GLU A 241 12.43 -12.70 -16.27
N LYS A 242 13.26 -12.62 -15.24
CA LYS A 242 12.82 -12.55 -13.85
C LYS A 242 12.74 -11.10 -13.38
N ILE A 243 11.64 -10.77 -12.72
CA ILE A 243 11.47 -9.56 -11.92
C ILE A 243 11.39 -9.99 -10.45
N ASN A 244 12.21 -9.39 -9.60
CA ASN A 244 12.16 -9.61 -8.16
C ASN A 244 11.75 -8.31 -7.49
N PHE A 245 10.47 -8.21 -7.16
CA PHE A 245 9.87 -6.99 -6.63
C PHE A 245 10.42 -6.55 -5.27
N VAL A 246 11.07 -7.46 -4.53
CA VAL A 246 11.77 -7.11 -3.28
C VAL A 246 13.11 -6.44 -3.58
N SER A 247 13.94 -7.04 -4.45
CA SER A 247 15.25 -6.48 -4.79
C SER A 247 15.16 -5.31 -5.77
N ASP A 248 14.11 -5.25 -6.59
CA ASP A 248 13.90 -4.23 -7.61
C ASP A 248 13.16 -3.00 -7.04
N HIS A 249 13.01 -2.94 -5.70
CA HIS A 249 12.53 -1.80 -4.91
C HIS A 249 11.21 -1.23 -5.41
N ILE A 250 10.10 -1.92 -5.11
CA ILE A 250 8.75 -1.44 -5.40
C ILE A 250 8.32 -0.24 -4.51
N THR A 251 9.05 0.02 -3.41
CA THR A 251 8.96 1.24 -2.62
C THR A 251 10.23 1.34 -1.81
N ALA A 252 10.83 2.53 -1.64
CA ALA A 252 11.95 2.73 -0.71
C ALA A 252 11.45 2.58 0.73
N GLN A 253 11.16 1.34 1.16
CA GLN A 253 10.79 1.05 2.54
C GLN A 253 12.02 1.28 3.41
N ARG A 254 11.88 2.20 4.36
CA ARG A 254 12.88 2.44 5.40
C ARG A 254 12.20 2.28 6.75
N GLN A 255 12.82 1.48 7.60
CA GLN A 255 12.44 1.46 9.00
C GLN A 255 12.85 2.79 9.61
N VAL A 256 11.87 3.55 10.11
CA VAL A 256 12.13 4.78 10.83
C VAL A 256 11.92 4.54 12.31
N MET A 257 13.00 4.69 13.09
CA MET A 257 12.90 4.67 14.55
C MET A 257 12.30 5.99 15.02
N MET A 258 10.99 6.00 15.24
CA MET A 258 10.33 7.12 15.87
C MET A 258 10.63 7.09 17.37
N ARG A 259 11.56 7.93 17.82
CA ARG A 259 11.69 8.21 19.25
C ARG A 259 10.37 8.86 19.68
N ARG A 260 9.61 8.21 20.56
CA ARG A 260 8.59 8.92 21.36
C ARG A 260 9.36 9.98 22.12
N SER A 261 9.37 11.21 21.61
CA SER A 261 10.00 12.32 22.30
C SER A 261 9.28 12.49 23.64
N GLU A 262 10.03 12.61 24.73
CA GLU A 262 9.58 13.07 26.04
C GLU A 262 9.07 14.53 26.02
N GLY A 263 8.68 15.05 24.85
CA GLY A 263 8.21 16.40 24.59
C GLY A 263 7.28 16.48 23.37
N GLY A 264 6.00 16.16 23.59
CA GLY A 264 4.84 16.91 23.08
C GLY A 264 4.51 17.01 21.58
N ALA A 265 5.37 16.63 20.63
CA ALA A 265 5.01 16.79 19.21
C ALA A 265 3.90 15.81 18.79
N PRO A 266 2.83 16.27 18.11
CA PRO A 266 1.78 15.40 17.58
C PRO A 266 2.37 14.29 16.69
N TRP A 267 1.80 13.09 16.77
CA TRP A 267 2.22 11.91 15.97
C TRP A 267 2.43 12.22 14.48
N HIS A 268 1.54 13.01 13.89
CA HIS A 268 1.59 13.35 12.47
C HIS A 268 2.81 14.20 12.10
N GLU A 269 3.24 15.14 12.94
CA GLU A 269 4.44 15.95 12.65
C GLU A 269 5.70 15.08 12.66
N ALA A 270 5.81 14.18 13.64
CA ALA A 270 6.93 13.26 13.73
C ALA A 270 6.96 12.31 12.52
N ALA A 271 5.81 11.84 12.07
CA ALA A 271 5.67 11.03 10.87
C ALA A 271 6.06 11.79 9.59
N VAL A 272 5.61 13.04 9.42
CA VAL A 272 5.99 13.88 8.27
C VAL A 272 7.50 14.14 8.25
N ARG A 273 8.10 14.45 9.41
CA ARG A 273 9.56 14.61 9.51
C ARG A 273 10.32 13.35 9.11
N ALA A 274 9.89 12.19 9.62
CA ALA A 274 10.45 10.89 9.26
C ALA A 274 10.40 10.63 7.75
N ILE A 275 9.23 10.82 7.12
CA ILE A 275 9.06 10.64 5.68
C ILE A 275 9.95 11.60 4.90
N THR A 276 9.99 12.87 5.29
CA THR A 276 10.74 13.92 4.58
C THR A 276 12.26 13.69 4.68
N GLN A 277 12.74 13.21 5.82
CA GLN A 277 14.13 12.82 5.99
C GLN A 277 14.52 11.71 5.01
N VAL A 278 13.75 10.60 4.99
CA VAL A 278 14.00 9.49 4.06
C VAL A 278 13.92 9.95 2.60
N ALA A 279 12.95 10.81 2.29
CA ALA A 279 12.78 11.37 0.95
C ALA A 279 13.96 12.24 0.50
N THR A 280 14.66 12.87 1.44
CA THR A 280 15.89 13.63 1.17
C THR A 280 17.06 12.67 0.90
N GLU A 281 17.20 11.62 1.71
CA GLU A 281 18.24 10.59 1.53
C GLU A 281 18.09 9.84 0.18
N CYS A 282 16.85 9.66 -0.30
CA CYS A 282 16.52 9.00 -1.56
C CYS A 282 16.24 9.95 -2.74
N GLU A 283 16.57 11.25 -2.64
CA GLU A 283 16.16 12.28 -3.60
C GLU A 283 16.44 11.91 -5.07
N ARG A 284 17.67 11.43 -5.36
CA ARG A 284 18.06 11.05 -6.73
C ARG A 284 17.14 9.97 -7.31
N GLU A 285 16.87 8.92 -6.55
CA GLU A 285 16.03 7.81 -6.97
C GLU A 285 14.58 8.26 -7.19
N LEU A 286 14.05 9.12 -6.31
CA LEU A 286 12.71 9.67 -6.43
C LEU A 286 12.56 10.57 -7.68
N ARG A 287 13.57 11.40 -7.98
CA ARG A 287 13.58 12.25 -9.18
C ARG A 287 13.69 11.44 -10.48
N ASP A 288 14.52 10.40 -10.48
CA ASP A 288 14.65 9.49 -11.62
C ASP A 288 13.33 8.75 -11.87
N ALA A 289 12.61 8.40 -10.81
CA ALA A 289 11.34 7.72 -10.94
C ALA A 289 10.24 8.61 -11.57
N VAL A 290 10.19 9.91 -11.22
CA VAL A 290 9.21 10.88 -11.77
C VAL A 290 9.46 11.19 -13.23
N SER A 291 10.72 11.39 -13.62
CA SER A 291 11.07 11.67 -15.02
C SER A 291 10.77 10.50 -15.96
N ALA A 292 10.49 9.31 -15.43
CA ALA A 292 10.07 8.12 -16.17
C ALA A 292 8.54 7.87 -16.18
N VAL A 293 7.72 8.63 -15.43
CA VAL A 293 6.24 8.51 -15.46
C VAL A 293 5.68 9.44 -16.57
N PRO A 294 5.04 8.91 -17.64
CA PRO A 294 4.45 9.73 -18.70
C PRO A 294 3.25 10.56 -18.20
#